data_AF-A0A538EUS0-F1
#
_entry.id   AF-A0A538EUS0-F1
#
_cell.length_a   1.000
_cell.length_b   1.000
_cell.length_c   1.000
_cell.angle_alpha   90.00
_cell.angle_beta   90.00
_cell.angle_gamma   90.00
#
_symmetry.space_group_name_H-M   'P 1'
#
loop_
_entity.id
_entity.type
_entity.pdbx_description
1 polymer ?
#
loop_
_entity_poly.entity_id
_entity_poly.type
_entity_poly.pdbx_seq_one_letter_code
_entity_poly.pdbx_strand_id
1 'polypeptide(L)'
;MARGVPLLSLVLALLVGGLLWNAQANHSPGAQANRQIDQAQQAATAVTFQQAEVALEQFRALNGTYVGASLAGFGVKLARADASSYCVQAGDSHLAGPGGAVAPGAC
;
A
#
# COMPACT_ATOMS: atom_id res chain seq x y z
N MET A 1 48.20 23.40 34.79
CA MET A 1 46.94 23.54 34.04
C MET A 1 46.99 22.71 32.74
N ALA A 2 47.18 21.38 32.75
CA ALA A 2 47.31 20.62 31.49
C ALA A 2 47.02 19.11 31.60
N ARG A 3 46.22 18.67 32.59
CA ARG A 3 45.87 17.25 32.78
C ARG A 3 44.36 16.95 32.66
N GLY A 4 43.51 17.99 32.56
CA GLY A 4 42.05 17.83 32.41
C GLY A 4 41.54 17.88 30.97
N VAL A 5 42.34 18.39 30.03
CA VAL A 5 41.99 18.47 28.60
C VAL A 5 41.79 17.09 27.93
N PRO A 6 42.58 16.04 28.20
CA PRO A 6 42.36 14.75 27.54
C PRO A 6 41.07 14.07 28.00
N LEU A 7 40.65 14.28 29.25
CA LEU A 7 39.39 13.74 29.79
C LEU A 7 38.17 14.39 29.12
N LEU A 8 38.19 15.71 28.95
CA LEU A 8 37.11 16.43 28.26
C LEU A 8 36.96 15.99 26.80
N SER A 9 38.06 15.78 26.09
CA SER A 9 38.03 15.29 24.71
C SER A 9 37.47 13.87 24.61
N LEU A 10 37.82 13.00 25.57
CA LEU A 10 37.32 11.62 25.62
C LEU A 10 35.80 11.59 25.85
N VAL A 11 35.30 12.43 26.78
CA VAL A 11 33.87 12.51 27.10
C VAL A 11 33.06 13.02 25.91
N LEU A 12 33.56 14.02 25.17
CA LEU A 12 32.90 14.49 23.95
C LEU A 12 32.82 13.40 22.88
N ALA A 13 33.90 12.63 22.66
CA ALA A 13 33.90 11.54 21.70
C ALA A 13 32.89 10.44 22.07
N LEU A 14 32.78 10.10 23.35
CA LEU A 14 31.79 9.14 23.87
C LEU A 14 30.35 9.64 23.74
N LEU A 15 30.10 10.94 23.95
CA LEU A 15 28.77 11.54 23.78
C LEU A 15 28.30 11.49 22.33
N VAL A 16 29.18 11.83 21.38
CA VAL A 16 28.86 11.77 19.94
C VAL A 16 28.66 10.33 19.49
N GLY A 17 29.53 9.40 19.92
CA GLY A 17 29.39 7.98 19.63
C GLY A 17 28.10 7.37 20.19
N GLY A 18 27.74 7.72 21.42
CA GLY A 18 26.51 7.25 22.07
C GLY A 18 25.24 7.78 21.40
N LEU A 19 25.22 9.06 21.01
CA LEU A 19 24.10 9.65 20.27
C LEU A 19 23.94 9.02 18.89
N LEU A 20 25.04 8.82 18.16
CA LEU A 20 24.99 8.17 16.86
C LEU A 20 24.52 6.71 16.99
N TRP A 21 25.03 5.96 17.96
CA TRP A 21 24.65 4.56 18.18
C TRP A 21 23.17 4.44 18.58
N ASN A 22 22.66 5.34 19.42
CA ASN A 22 21.25 5.34 19.81
C ASN A 22 20.34 5.69 18.61
N ALA A 23 20.75 6.62 17.74
CA ALA A 23 20.03 6.93 16.51
C ALA A 23 20.01 5.76 15.52
N GLN A 24 21.07 4.95 15.48
CA GLN A 24 21.17 3.73 14.68
C GLN A 24 20.37 2.58 15.28
N ALA A 25 20.37 2.41 16.61
CA ALA A 25 19.59 1.40 17.32
C ALA A 25 18.08 1.64 17.18
N ASN A 26 17.65 2.90 17.03
CA ASN A 26 16.26 3.26 16.70
C ASN A 26 15.92 3.09 15.21
N HIS A 27 16.91 2.89 14.34
CA HIS A 27 16.72 2.52 12.93
C HIS A 27 16.52 1.00 12.84
N SER A 28 15.36 0.53 13.31
CA SER A 28 14.96 -0.87 13.13
C SER A 28 14.76 -1.17 11.62
N PRO A 29 15.58 -2.02 10.99
CA PRO A 29 15.48 -2.33 9.56
C PRO A 29 14.14 -2.94 9.16
N GLY A 30 13.45 -3.57 10.12
CA GLY A 30 12.12 -4.17 9.93
C GLY A 30 11.03 -3.16 9.59
N ALA A 31 11.11 -1.92 10.09
CA ALA A 31 10.08 -0.91 9.84
C ALA A 31 10.13 -0.36 8.40
N GLN A 32 11.31 -0.33 7.78
CA GLN A 32 11.48 0.06 6.38
C GLN A 32 11.08 -1.07 5.42
N ALA A 33 11.43 -2.32 5.76
CA ALA A 33 11.00 -3.49 4.99
C ALA A 33 9.47 -3.62 4.97
N ASN A 34 8.80 -3.42 6.11
CA ASN A 34 7.33 -3.49 6.18
C ASN A 34 6.65 -2.42 5.33
N ARG A 35 7.15 -1.17 5.35
CA ARG A 35 6.60 -0.09 4.53
C ARG A 35 6.75 -0.35 3.03
N GLN A 36 7.83 -1.00 2.60
CA GLN A 36 8.02 -1.37 1.19
C GLN A 36 7.03 -2.46 0.75
N ILE A 37 6.74 -3.42 1.63
CA ILE A 37 5.75 -4.48 1.37
C ILE A 37 4.35 -3.88 1.29
N ASP A 38 3.98 -2.99 2.22
CA ASP A 38 2.67 -2.33 2.22
C ASP A 38 2.46 -1.49 0.95
N GLN A 39 3.49 -0.76 0.51
CA GLN A 39 3.45 0.00 -0.75
C GLN A 39 3.31 -0.91 -1.98
N ALA A 40 4.04 -2.02 -2.02
CA ALA A 40 3.94 -2.99 -3.12
C ALA A 40 2.54 -3.62 -3.18
N GLN A 41 1.95 -3.91 -2.03
CA GLN A 41 0.62 -4.50 -1.94
C GLN A 41 -0.47 -3.51 -2.34
N GLN A 42 -0.36 -2.24 -1.96
CA GLN A 42 -1.25 -1.17 -2.43
C GLN A 42 -1.15 -0.99 -3.95
N ALA A 43 0.06 -0.98 -4.51
CA ALA A 43 0.27 -0.87 -5.96
C ALA A 43 -0.30 -2.09 -6.71
N ALA A 44 -0.09 -3.31 -6.19
CA ALA A 44 -0.66 -4.53 -6.78
C ALA A 44 -2.19 -4.48 -6.77
N THR A 45 -2.80 -4.04 -5.67
CA THR A 45 -4.26 -3.93 -5.56
C THR A 45 -4.80 -2.89 -6.54
N ALA A 46 -4.15 -1.73 -6.67
CA ALA A 46 -4.50 -0.72 -7.67
C ALA A 46 -4.45 -1.28 -9.10
N VAL A 47 -3.40 -2.02 -9.45
CA VAL A 47 -3.29 -2.68 -10.77
C VAL A 47 -4.40 -3.70 -10.99
N THR A 48 -4.74 -4.52 -9.98
CA THR A 48 -5.84 -5.49 -10.11
C THR A 48 -7.19 -4.82 -10.34
N PHE A 49 -7.46 -3.71 -9.64
CA PHE A 49 -8.67 -2.92 -9.87
C PHE A 49 -8.67 -2.34 -11.28
N GLN A 50 -7.58 -1.74 -11.73
CA GLN A 50 -7.48 -1.11 -13.04
C GLN A 50 -7.65 -2.13 -14.19
N GLN A 51 -7.12 -3.35 -14.04
CA GLN A 51 -7.38 -4.45 -14.98
C GLN A 51 -8.84 -4.88 -14.98
N ALA A 52 -9.46 -4.96 -13.79
CA ALA A 52 -10.88 -5.29 -13.65
C ALA A 52 -11.78 -4.22 -14.28
N GLU A 53 -11.47 -2.93 -14.13
CA GLU A 53 -12.20 -1.82 -14.75
C GLU A 53 -12.17 -1.95 -16.28
N VAL A 54 -11.00 -2.19 -16.87
CA VAL A 54 -10.86 -2.38 -18.33
C VAL A 54 -11.68 -3.58 -18.82
N ALA A 55 -11.66 -4.69 -18.08
CA ALA A 55 -12.46 -5.87 -18.42
C ALA A 55 -13.97 -5.60 -18.32
N LEU A 56 -14.40 -4.88 -17.28
CA LEU A 56 -15.80 -4.47 -17.09
C LEU A 56 -16.26 -3.50 -18.18
N GLU A 57 -15.44 -2.53 -18.55
CA GLU A 57 -15.74 -1.59 -19.63
C GLU A 57 -15.85 -2.29 -20.97
N GLN A 58 -14.96 -3.24 -21.25
CA GLN A 58 -15.04 -4.08 -22.45
C GLN A 58 -16.32 -4.93 -22.45
N PHE A 59 -16.67 -5.54 -21.30
CA PHE A 59 -17.90 -6.32 -21.17
C PHE A 59 -19.15 -5.45 -21.38
N ARG A 60 -19.18 -4.24 -20.82
CA ARG A 60 -20.25 -3.27 -21.05
C ARG A 60 -20.31 -2.80 -22.48
N ALA A 61 -19.18 -2.59 -23.15
CA ALA A 61 -19.17 -2.20 -24.56
C ALA A 61 -19.78 -3.29 -25.45
N LEU A 62 -19.64 -4.57 -25.08
CA LEU A 62 -20.18 -5.72 -25.81
C LEU A 62 -21.64 -6.04 -25.45
N ASN A 63 -22.02 -5.96 -24.17
CA ASN A 63 -23.32 -6.41 -23.67
C ASN A 63 -24.28 -5.28 -23.28
N GLY A 64 -23.79 -4.04 -23.18
CA GLY A 64 -24.55 -2.88 -22.71
C GLY A 64 -24.79 -2.83 -21.19
N THR A 65 -24.28 -3.80 -20.43
CA THR A 65 -24.48 -3.92 -18.97
C THR A 65 -23.23 -4.51 -18.30
N TYR A 66 -23.04 -4.27 -17.00
CA TYR A 66 -22.02 -4.97 -16.20
C TYR A 66 -22.55 -6.26 -15.57
N VAL A 67 -23.87 -6.51 -15.64
CA VAL A 67 -24.52 -7.69 -15.08
C VAL A 67 -23.96 -8.96 -15.73
N GLY A 68 -23.42 -9.87 -14.92
CA GLY A 68 -22.87 -11.15 -15.38
C GLY A 68 -21.43 -11.08 -15.88
N ALA A 69 -20.76 -9.93 -15.77
CA ALA A 69 -19.32 -9.84 -16.03
C ALA A 69 -18.55 -10.76 -15.06
N SER A 70 -17.61 -11.54 -15.59
CA SER A 70 -16.74 -12.38 -14.77
C SER A 70 -15.37 -11.72 -14.64
N LEU A 71 -14.96 -11.48 -13.39
CA LEU A 71 -13.60 -11.03 -13.05
C LEU A 71 -12.70 -12.19 -12.58
N ALA A 72 -13.11 -13.42 -12.87
CA ALA A 72 -12.35 -14.61 -12.51
C ALA A 72 -10.96 -14.58 -13.17
N GLY A 73 -9.91 -14.56 -12.33
CA GLY A 73 -8.51 -14.50 -12.76
C GLY A 73 -7.78 -13.21 -12.38
N PHE A 74 -8.50 -12.14 -12.03
CA PHE A 74 -7.89 -10.85 -11.64
C PHE A 74 -7.64 -10.71 -10.13
N GLY A 75 -7.94 -11.75 -9.34
CA GLY A 75 -7.80 -11.71 -7.88
C GLY A 75 -8.86 -10.85 -7.16
N VAL A 76 -9.86 -10.38 -7.89
CA VAL A 76 -10.97 -9.57 -7.38
C VAL A 76 -12.32 -10.26 -7.62
N LYS A 77 -13.32 -9.93 -6.80
CA LYS A 77 -14.68 -10.46 -6.90
C LYS A 77 -15.63 -9.34 -7.29
N LEU A 78 -16.56 -9.65 -8.19
CA LEU A 78 -17.68 -8.76 -8.48
C LEU A 78 -18.77 -9.01 -7.44
N ALA A 79 -18.91 -8.11 -6.46
CA ALA A 79 -19.92 -8.24 -5.40
C ALA A 79 -21.28 -7.70 -5.84
N ARG A 80 -21.28 -6.65 -6.66
CA ARG A 80 -22.49 -6.09 -7.29
C ARG A 80 -22.18 -5.64 -8.70
N ALA A 81 -23.12 -5.82 -9.61
CA ALA A 81 -23.06 -5.21 -10.93
C ALA A 81 -24.47 -4.95 -11.45
N ASP A 82 -24.64 -3.77 -12.01
CA ASP A 82 -25.89 -3.26 -12.57
C ASP A 82 -25.65 -2.75 -14.00
N ALA A 83 -26.66 -2.13 -14.61
CA ALA A 83 -26.52 -1.57 -15.97
C ALA A 83 -25.52 -0.39 -16.04
N SER A 84 -25.34 0.35 -14.95
CA SER A 84 -24.51 1.56 -14.90
C SER A 84 -23.51 1.59 -13.74
N SER A 85 -23.71 0.78 -12.71
CA SER A 85 -22.85 0.69 -11.52
C SER A 85 -22.29 -0.70 -11.31
N TYR A 86 -21.21 -0.79 -10.56
CA TYR A 86 -20.66 -2.07 -10.08
C TYR A 86 -19.96 -1.86 -8.74
N CYS A 87 -19.70 -2.93 -8.02
CA CYS A 87 -18.84 -2.95 -6.85
C CYS A 87 -17.91 -4.15 -6.94
N VAL A 88 -16.62 -3.87 -7.07
CA VAL A 88 -15.56 -4.87 -7.15
C VAL A 88 -14.85 -4.91 -5.80
N GLN A 89 -14.62 -6.10 -5.25
CA GLN A 89 -13.97 -6.30 -3.96
C GLN A 89 -12.67 -7.09 -4.14
N ALA A 90 -11.59 -6.60 -3.53
CA ALA A 90 -10.26 -7.20 -3.47
C ALA A 90 -9.84 -7.31 -1.99
N GLY A 91 -10.03 -8.48 -1.37
CA GLY A 91 -9.80 -8.64 0.08
C GLY A 91 -10.70 -7.70 0.89
N ASP A 92 -10.08 -6.87 1.74
CA ASP A 92 -10.75 -5.85 2.56
C ASP A 92 -10.83 -4.47 1.88
N SER A 93 -10.62 -4.39 0.57
CA SER A 93 -10.82 -3.17 -0.22
C SER A 93 -11.91 -3.36 -1.26
N HIS A 94 -12.63 -2.31 -1.59
CA HIS A 94 -13.60 -2.29 -2.67
C HIS A 94 -13.51 -1.04 -3.54
N LEU A 95 -13.99 -1.14 -4.77
CA LEU A 95 -14.13 -0.04 -5.71
C LEU A 95 -15.59 0.02 -6.16
N ALA A 96 -16.24 1.14 -5.84
CA ALA A 96 -17.65 1.38 -6.13
C ALA A 96 -17.79 2.19 -7.42
N GLY A 97 -18.04 1.48 -8.52
CA GLY A 97 -18.39 2.04 -9.82
C GLY A 97 -17.23 2.62 -10.63
N PRO A 98 -17.48 2.92 -11.92
CA PRO A 98 -16.45 3.43 -12.83
C PRO A 98 -15.93 4.78 -12.37
N GLY A 99 -14.60 4.89 -12.21
CA GLY A 99 -13.94 6.11 -11.72
C GLY A 99 -14.14 6.36 -10.22
N GLY A 100 -14.67 5.39 -9.48
CA GLY A 100 -14.73 5.42 -8.02
C GLY A 100 -13.34 5.29 -7.39
N ALA A 101 -13.20 5.71 -6.14
CA ALA A 101 -11.98 5.48 -5.37
C ALA A 101 -12.01 4.11 -4.69
N VAL A 102 -10.84 3.51 -4.52
CA VAL A 102 -10.70 2.31 -3.68
C VAL A 102 -10.94 2.71 -2.22
N ALA A 103 -11.90 2.07 -1.58
CA ALA A 103 -12.26 2.27 -0.19
C ALA A 103 -12.05 0.98 0.62
N PRO A 104 -11.68 1.07 1.90
CA PRO A 104 -11.63 -0.09 2.78
C PRO A 104 -13.04 -0.58 3.12
N GLY A 105 -13.17 -1.89 3.32
CA GLY A 105 -14.43 -2.58 3.63
C GLY A 105 -14.96 -3.41 2.47
N ALA A 106 -16.01 -4.18 2.77
CA ALA A 106 -16.74 -4.93 1.77
C ALA A 106 -17.71 -4.03 0.99
N CYS A 107 -18.00 -4.46 -0.25
CA CYS A 107 -19.24 -4.13 -0.94
C CYS A 107 -20.44 -4.80 -0.21
#